data_AF-A0A9X7DN44-F1
#
_entry.id   AF-A0A9X7DN44-F1
#
_cell.length_a   1.000
_cell.length_b   1.000
_cell.length_c   1.000
_cell.angle_alpha   90.00
_cell.angle_beta   90.00
_cell.angle_gamma   90.00
#
_symmetry.space_group_name_H-M   'P 1'
#
loop_
_entity.id
_entity.type
_entity.pdbx_description
1 polymer ?
#
loop_
_entity_poly.entity_id
_entity_poly.type
_entity_poly.pdbx_seq_one_letter_code
_entity_poly.pdbx_strand_id
1 'polypeptide(L)'
;MNEKEFWSLISKMHIVEEPYEWVINHLAKQSEEEIASFEILFETYFSEAYAVNLLGAAWIIMDGCSEDSFAHFRAWLIGQGEQVYKKTLDDPDYLAEYIFPIYEEEGLTPELEDMLDLALQAYTIKRKGDDDWNDQLWNEFNSLIESKGYDYPQQQLTIDWKSKDELKAKFPKLWKRFGNKPLGY
;
A
#
# COMPACT_ATOMS: atom_id res chain seq x y z
N MET A 1 17.66 0.16 6.67
CA MET A 1 17.49 1.16 5.62
C MET A 1 16.79 2.39 6.17
N ASN A 2 16.99 3.54 5.56
CA ASN A 2 16.30 4.78 5.88
C ASN A 2 15.17 5.09 4.87
N GLU A 3 14.34 6.11 5.19
CA GLU A 3 13.21 6.57 4.36
C GLU A 3 13.60 6.83 2.88
N LYS A 4 14.75 7.47 2.64
CA LYS A 4 15.20 7.78 1.28
C LYS A 4 15.53 6.52 0.49
N GLU A 5 16.14 5.53 1.14
CA GLU A 5 16.44 4.23 0.52
C GLU A 5 15.15 3.46 0.21
N PHE A 6 14.20 3.43 1.15
CA PHE A 6 12.89 2.83 0.96
C PHE A 6 12.16 3.42 -0.26
N TRP A 7 11.97 4.74 -0.31
CA TRP A 7 11.29 5.38 -1.44
C TRP A 7 12.05 5.24 -2.75
N SER A 8 13.39 5.17 -2.70
CA SER A 8 14.20 4.86 -3.88
C SER A 8 14.00 3.42 -4.38
N LEU A 9 13.74 2.45 -3.50
CA LEU A 9 13.41 1.08 -3.90
C LEU A 9 12.03 1.02 -4.56
N ILE A 10 11.02 1.61 -3.91
CA ILE A 10 9.65 1.70 -4.46
C ILE A 10 9.67 2.36 -5.85
N SER A 11 10.38 3.49 -6.00
CA SER A 11 10.46 4.18 -7.29
C SER A 11 11.10 3.32 -8.39
N LYS A 12 12.03 2.42 -8.05
CA LYS A 12 12.68 1.52 -9.00
C LYS A 12 11.75 0.42 -9.50
N MET A 13 10.73 0.04 -8.73
CA MET A 13 9.74 -0.96 -9.13
C MET A 13 9.02 -0.57 -10.43
N HIS A 14 8.89 0.72 -10.75
CA HIS A 14 8.24 1.16 -11.99
C HIS A 14 9.06 0.95 -13.28
N ILE A 15 10.35 0.63 -13.17
CA ILE A 15 11.26 0.58 -14.33
C ILE A 15 12.02 -0.75 -14.47
N VAL A 16 11.74 -1.71 -13.61
CA VAL A 16 12.33 -3.06 -13.67
C VAL A 16 11.29 -4.05 -14.17
N GLU A 17 11.76 -5.13 -14.79
CA GLU A 17 10.94 -6.30 -15.07
C GLU A 17 10.71 -7.07 -13.76
N GLU A 18 9.53 -7.69 -13.61
CA GLU A 18 9.13 -8.46 -12.42
C GLU A 18 9.43 -7.71 -11.10
N PRO A 19 8.79 -6.55 -10.86
CA PRO A 19 9.18 -5.63 -9.79
C PRO A 19 9.17 -6.23 -8.38
N TYR A 20 8.21 -7.12 -8.10
CA TYR A 20 8.08 -7.79 -6.81
C TYR A 20 9.24 -8.78 -6.60
N GLU A 21 9.48 -9.67 -7.56
CA GLU A 21 10.63 -10.58 -7.52
C GLU A 21 11.95 -9.79 -7.40
N TRP A 22 12.08 -8.67 -8.11
CA TRP A 22 13.27 -7.83 -8.04
C TRP A 22 13.50 -7.27 -6.63
N VAL A 23 12.47 -6.68 -6.00
CA VAL A 23 12.61 -6.08 -4.66
C VAL A 23 12.83 -7.16 -3.60
N ILE A 24 12.14 -8.30 -3.69
CA ILE A 24 12.35 -9.45 -2.81
C ILE A 24 13.80 -9.94 -2.90
N ASN A 25 14.30 -10.19 -4.11
CA ASN A 25 15.68 -10.62 -4.34
C ASN A 25 16.72 -9.57 -3.93
N HIS A 26 16.39 -8.29 -4.05
CA HIS A 26 17.23 -7.20 -3.56
C HIS A 26 17.32 -7.21 -2.04
N LEU A 27 16.17 -7.32 -1.35
CA LEU A 27 16.06 -7.35 0.10
C LEU A 27 16.72 -8.60 0.70
N ALA A 28 16.53 -9.79 0.11
CA ALA A 28 17.11 -11.05 0.60
C ALA A 28 18.65 -11.02 0.67
N LYS A 29 19.30 -10.17 -0.14
CA LYS A 29 20.75 -9.93 -0.15
C LYS A 29 21.21 -8.96 0.94
N GLN A 30 20.31 -8.21 1.55
CA GLN A 30 20.60 -7.30 2.67
C GLN A 30 20.69 -8.07 4.00
N SER A 31 21.05 -7.39 5.09
CA SER A 31 21.00 -7.99 6.43
C SER A 31 19.56 -8.16 6.91
N GLU A 32 19.32 -9.04 7.88
CA GLU A 32 17.98 -9.25 8.44
C GLU A 32 17.44 -7.94 9.06
N GLU A 33 18.31 -7.13 9.65
CA GLU A 33 17.98 -5.82 10.21
C GLU A 33 17.58 -4.80 9.15
N GLU A 34 18.17 -4.88 7.95
CA GLU A 34 17.81 -4.04 6.80
C GLU A 34 16.45 -4.42 6.23
N ILE A 35 16.16 -5.73 6.12
CA ILE A 35 14.85 -6.25 5.72
C ILE A 35 13.78 -5.81 6.73
N ALA A 36 14.03 -5.99 8.03
CA ALA A 36 13.11 -5.52 9.07
C ALA A 36 12.92 -4.00 9.05
N SER A 37 13.95 -3.23 8.67
CA SER A 37 13.80 -1.77 8.53
C SER A 37 12.94 -1.38 7.31
N PHE A 38 12.95 -2.18 6.23
CA PHE A 38 12.01 -2.00 5.11
C PHE A 38 10.58 -2.19 5.60
N GLU A 39 10.33 -3.30 6.30
CA GLU A 39 9.01 -3.64 6.83
C GLU A 39 8.47 -2.55 7.76
N ILE A 40 9.30 -2.07 8.69
CA ILE A 40 8.93 -0.99 9.60
C ILE A 40 8.52 0.28 8.84
N LEU A 41 9.25 0.65 7.79
CA LEU A 41 8.92 1.82 6.97
C LEU A 41 7.64 1.59 6.18
N PHE A 42 7.49 0.42 5.55
CA PHE A 42 6.26 0.05 4.85
C PHE A 42 5.05 0.13 5.78
N GLU A 43 5.12 -0.54 6.93
CA GLU A 43 4.06 -0.59 7.93
C GLU A 43 3.74 0.78 8.55
N THR A 44 4.75 1.64 8.71
CA THR A 44 4.55 3.04 9.14
C THR A 44 3.69 3.79 8.12
N TYR A 45 4.04 3.76 6.83
CA TYR A 45 3.24 4.42 5.79
C TYR A 45 1.90 3.72 5.56
N PHE A 46 1.84 2.41 5.71
CA PHE A 46 0.61 1.64 5.58
C PHE A 46 -0.40 2.01 6.67
N SER A 47 0.09 2.18 7.90
CA SER A 47 -0.66 2.64 9.06
C SER A 47 -1.08 4.11 8.94
N GLU A 48 -0.21 5.00 8.46
CA GLU A 48 -0.54 6.41 8.20
C GLU A 48 -1.63 6.56 7.13
N ALA A 49 -1.65 5.69 6.13
CA ALA A 49 -2.66 5.68 5.08
C ALA A 49 -4.01 5.12 5.54
N TYR A 50 -4.13 4.59 6.76
CA TYR A 50 -5.41 4.19 7.34
C TYR A 50 -6.22 5.42 7.81
N ALA A 51 -6.64 6.23 6.83
CA ALA A 51 -7.28 7.52 7.04
C ALA A 51 -8.70 7.55 6.46
N VAL A 52 -9.63 8.18 7.19
CA VAL A 52 -11.06 8.25 6.82
C VAL A 52 -11.25 8.89 5.44
N ASN A 53 -10.55 9.98 5.13
CA ASN A 53 -10.67 10.62 3.83
C ASN A 53 -10.12 9.75 2.69
N LEU A 54 -9.06 8.98 2.93
CA LEU A 54 -8.53 8.05 1.93
C LEU A 54 -9.51 6.90 1.68
N LEU A 55 -10.12 6.37 2.74
CA LEU A 55 -11.19 5.37 2.63
C LEU A 55 -12.37 5.91 1.81
N GLY A 56 -12.76 7.17 2.02
CA GLY A 56 -13.83 7.81 1.23
C GLY A 56 -13.48 7.93 -0.25
N ALA A 57 -12.23 8.25 -0.58
CA ALA A 57 -11.75 8.28 -1.96
C ALA A 57 -11.74 6.88 -2.59
N ALA A 58 -11.16 5.90 -1.90
CA ALA A 58 -11.14 4.49 -2.31
C ALA A 58 -12.57 3.97 -2.58
N TRP A 59 -13.51 4.31 -1.70
CA TRP A 59 -14.92 3.94 -1.83
C TRP A 59 -15.57 4.51 -3.10
N ILE A 60 -15.27 5.76 -3.48
CA ILE A 60 -15.78 6.33 -4.74
C ILE A 60 -15.15 5.65 -5.95
N ILE A 61 -13.83 5.40 -5.89
CA ILE A 61 -13.07 4.82 -7.00
C ILE A 61 -13.51 3.37 -7.25
N MET A 62 -13.80 2.60 -6.21
CA MET A 62 -14.05 1.15 -6.28
C MET A 62 -15.52 0.75 -5.98
N ASP A 63 -16.45 1.71 -5.91
CA ASP A 63 -17.89 1.56 -5.52
C ASP A 63 -18.14 0.84 -4.19
N GLY A 64 -17.25 1.06 -3.24
CA GLY A 64 -17.17 0.25 -2.05
C GLY A 64 -15.72 0.05 -1.66
N CYS A 65 -15.52 -0.36 -0.41
CA CYS A 65 -14.21 -0.80 0.04
C CYS A 65 -14.42 -1.66 1.29
N SER A 66 -14.12 -2.95 1.20
CA SER A 66 -13.90 -3.81 2.36
C SER A 66 -12.58 -3.44 3.06
N GLU A 67 -12.32 -4.01 4.24
CA GLU A 67 -11.03 -3.85 4.91
C GLU A 67 -9.87 -4.39 4.05
N ASP A 68 -10.05 -5.54 3.39
CA ASP A 68 -9.05 -6.16 2.51
C ASP A 68 -8.77 -5.31 1.26
N SER A 69 -9.80 -4.90 0.52
CA SER A 69 -9.61 -4.01 -0.64
C SER A 69 -9.01 -2.67 -0.23
N PHE A 70 -9.30 -2.17 0.98
CA PHE A 70 -8.66 -0.96 1.48
C PHE A 70 -7.20 -1.18 1.88
N ALA A 71 -6.82 -2.38 2.37
CA ALA A 71 -5.43 -2.76 2.52
C ALA A 71 -4.71 -2.76 1.16
N HIS A 72 -5.28 -3.42 0.14
CA HIS A 72 -4.68 -3.47 -1.19
C HIS A 72 -4.56 -2.08 -1.84
N PHE A 73 -5.54 -1.21 -1.63
CA PHE A 73 -5.51 0.17 -2.12
C PHE A 73 -4.42 1.01 -1.46
N ARG A 74 -4.21 0.87 -0.15
CA ARG A 74 -3.11 1.56 0.57
C ARG A 74 -1.75 1.05 0.13
N ALA A 75 -1.62 -0.26 -0.08
CA ALA A 75 -0.41 -0.87 -0.62
C ALA A 75 -0.13 -0.39 -2.06
N TRP A 76 -1.16 -0.29 -2.90
CA TRP A 76 -1.07 0.33 -4.23
C TRP A 76 -0.59 1.78 -4.16
N LEU A 77 -1.13 2.57 -3.21
CA LEU A 77 -0.76 3.98 -3.04
C LEU A 77 0.71 4.14 -2.63
N ILE A 78 1.21 3.30 -1.72
CA ILE A 78 2.64 3.25 -1.38
C ILE A 78 3.44 2.91 -2.63
N GLY A 79 2.99 1.92 -3.40
CA GLY A 79 3.59 1.51 -4.67
C GLY A 79 3.67 2.61 -5.73
N GLN A 80 2.89 3.70 -5.62
CA GLN A 80 2.97 4.87 -6.52
C GLN A 80 4.15 5.81 -6.19
N GLY A 81 4.84 5.57 -5.07
CA GLY A 81 5.98 6.35 -4.62
C GLY A 81 5.63 7.57 -3.78
N GLU A 82 6.68 8.16 -3.19
CA GLU A 82 6.59 9.14 -2.10
C GLU A 82 5.73 10.36 -2.42
N GLN A 83 5.91 10.95 -3.61
CA GLN A 83 5.24 12.20 -3.98
C GLN A 83 3.74 12.00 -4.15
N VAL A 84 3.34 10.89 -4.77
CA VAL A 84 1.93 10.55 -4.99
C VAL A 84 1.28 10.19 -3.67
N TYR A 85 1.96 9.40 -2.85
CA TYR A 85 1.52 9.04 -1.51
C TYR A 85 1.25 10.29 -0.66
N LYS A 86 2.26 11.16 -0.48
CA LYS A 86 2.15 12.36 0.37
C LYS A 86 1.08 13.34 -0.15
N LYS A 87 1.00 13.53 -1.47
CA LYS A 87 -0.01 14.41 -2.07
C LYS A 87 -1.43 13.87 -1.90
N THR A 88 -1.61 12.55 -2.04
CA THR A 88 -2.91 11.90 -1.87
C THR A 88 -3.39 11.94 -0.42
N LEU A 89 -2.50 11.81 0.57
CA LEU A 89 -2.91 11.95 1.98
C LEU A 89 -3.36 13.37 2.34
N ASP A 90 -2.77 14.39 1.72
CA ASP A 90 -3.19 15.78 1.89
C ASP A 90 -4.51 16.09 1.15
N ASP A 91 -4.63 15.62 -0.10
CA ASP A 91 -5.80 15.82 -0.95
C ASP A 91 -6.16 14.53 -1.72
N PRO A 92 -7.03 13.67 -1.19
CA PRO A 92 -7.41 12.44 -1.90
C PRO A 92 -8.13 12.69 -3.23
N ASP A 93 -8.76 13.85 -3.42
CA ASP A 93 -9.46 14.20 -4.67
C ASP A 93 -8.48 14.31 -5.86
N TYR A 94 -7.18 14.50 -5.58
CA TYR A 94 -6.08 14.43 -6.55
C TYR A 94 -6.05 13.12 -7.36
N LEU A 95 -6.50 12.00 -6.79
CA LEU A 95 -6.48 10.71 -7.47
C LEU A 95 -7.33 10.70 -8.76
N ALA A 96 -8.31 11.60 -8.87
CA ALA A 96 -9.09 11.79 -10.08
C ALA A 96 -8.24 12.25 -11.28
N GLU A 97 -7.10 12.90 -11.03
CA GLU A 97 -6.15 13.34 -12.05
C GLU A 97 -4.99 12.35 -12.20
N TYR A 98 -4.59 11.69 -11.12
CA TYR A 98 -3.44 10.79 -11.09
C TYR A 98 -3.71 9.43 -11.75
N ILE A 99 -4.86 8.80 -11.45
CA ILE A 99 -5.18 7.48 -11.98
C ILE A 99 -5.27 7.57 -13.51
N PHE A 100 -4.48 6.78 -14.22
CA PHE A 100 -4.41 6.88 -15.68
C PHE A 100 -5.65 6.28 -16.37
N PRO A 101 -6.06 6.80 -17.55
CA PRO A 101 -7.21 6.29 -18.31
C PRO A 101 -7.16 4.78 -18.63
N ILE A 102 -5.98 4.19 -18.63
CA ILE A 102 -5.79 2.75 -18.87
C ILE A 102 -6.53 1.89 -17.84
N TYR A 103 -6.77 2.41 -16.62
CA TYR A 103 -7.54 1.71 -15.61
C TYR A 103 -8.99 1.49 -16.08
N GLU A 104 -9.61 2.52 -16.68
CA GLU A 104 -10.93 2.38 -17.28
C GLU A 104 -10.91 1.52 -18.55
N GLU A 105 -9.88 1.64 -19.39
CA GLU A 105 -9.79 0.95 -20.69
C GLU A 105 -9.60 -0.57 -20.53
N GLU A 106 -8.78 -0.99 -19.58
CA GLU A 106 -8.42 -2.40 -19.33
C GLU A 106 -9.18 -3.01 -18.14
N GLY A 107 -10.05 -2.24 -17.48
CA GLY A 107 -10.83 -2.72 -16.33
C GLY A 107 -9.96 -3.05 -15.11
N LEU A 108 -8.94 -2.22 -14.84
CA LEU A 108 -8.02 -2.39 -13.72
C LEU A 108 -8.56 -1.71 -12.46
N THR A 109 -8.23 -2.27 -11.30
CA THR A 109 -8.44 -1.64 -9.98
C THR A 109 -7.12 -1.16 -9.38
N PRO A 110 -7.11 -0.04 -8.64
CA PRO A 110 -5.93 0.44 -7.92
C PRO A 110 -5.68 -0.38 -6.65
N GLU A 111 -5.38 -1.67 -6.83
CA GLU A 111 -5.11 -2.64 -5.78
C GLU A 111 -3.75 -3.28 -6.00
N LEU A 112 -3.02 -3.54 -4.92
CA LEU A 112 -1.72 -4.18 -5.01
C LEU A 112 -1.38 -5.00 -3.75
N GLU A 113 -1.88 -6.24 -3.72
CA GLU A 113 -1.68 -7.19 -2.62
C GLU A 113 -0.22 -7.62 -2.46
N ASP A 114 0.52 -7.84 -3.55
CA ASP A 114 1.90 -8.33 -3.56
C ASP A 114 2.89 -7.46 -2.76
N MET A 115 2.52 -6.21 -2.46
CA MET A 115 3.34 -5.31 -1.65
C MET A 115 3.31 -5.65 -0.15
N LEU A 116 2.29 -6.37 0.33
CA LEU A 116 2.00 -6.54 1.74
C LEU A 116 3.00 -7.45 2.48
N ASP A 117 3.73 -8.30 1.78
CA ASP A 117 4.60 -9.30 2.41
C ASP A 117 6.01 -9.38 1.80
N LEU A 118 6.42 -8.38 1.00
CA LEU A 118 7.72 -8.35 0.32
C LEU A 118 8.90 -8.58 1.27
N ALA A 119 8.85 -7.98 2.47
CA ALA A 119 9.94 -8.11 3.45
C ALA A 119 9.95 -9.51 4.09
N LEU A 120 8.77 -10.05 4.41
CA LEU A 120 8.62 -11.39 4.95
C LEU A 120 9.08 -12.46 3.93
N GLN A 121 8.71 -12.32 2.66
CA GLN A 121 9.18 -13.21 1.59
C GLN A 121 10.70 -13.13 1.45
N ALA A 122 11.27 -11.92 1.44
CA ALA A 122 12.72 -11.72 1.39
C ALA A 122 13.46 -12.34 2.60
N TYR A 123 12.91 -12.19 3.81
CA TYR A 123 13.42 -12.83 5.02
C TYR A 123 13.35 -14.35 4.91
N THR A 124 12.24 -14.89 4.43
CA THR A 124 12.02 -16.35 4.27
C THR A 124 13.01 -16.94 3.27
N ILE A 125 13.16 -16.33 2.09
CA ILE A 125 14.14 -16.72 1.07
C ILE A 125 15.56 -16.66 1.62
N LYS A 126 15.90 -15.62 2.39
CA LYS A 126 17.23 -15.49 3.01
C LYS A 126 17.55 -16.64 3.97
N ARG A 127 16.55 -17.12 4.72
CA ARG A 127 16.70 -18.11 5.78
C ARG A 127 16.62 -19.56 5.28
N LYS A 128 15.73 -19.83 4.32
CA LYS A 128 15.38 -21.18 3.86
C LYS A 128 15.71 -21.43 2.38
N GLY A 129 15.78 -20.39 1.56
CA GLY A 129 16.06 -20.48 0.11
C GLY A 129 14.83 -20.54 -0.79
N ASP A 130 13.63 -20.42 -0.22
CA ASP A 130 12.33 -20.34 -0.90
C ASP A 130 11.40 -19.38 -0.12
N ASP A 131 10.24 -19.06 -0.70
CA ASP A 131 9.21 -18.17 -0.15
C ASP A 131 8.00 -18.93 0.45
N ASP A 132 8.10 -20.24 0.62
CA ASP A 132 7.01 -21.03 1.19
C ASP A 132 6.70 -20.56 2.62
N TRP A 133 5.41 -20.42 2.92
CA TRP A 133 4.92 -20.05 4.24
C TRP A 133 5.56 -20.88 5.36
N ASN A 134 6.04 -20.20 6.39
CA ASN A 134 6.68 -20.82 7.54
C ASN A 134 6.34 -20.05 8.82
N ASP A 135 5.49 -20.63 9.67
CA ASP A 135 5.05 -20.03 10.93
C ASP A 135 6.21 -19.65 11.85
N GLN A 136 7.27 -20.46 11.88
CA GLN A 136 8.43 -20.17 12.73
C GLN A 136 9.16 -18.92 12.22
N LEU A 137 9.42 -18.84 10.91
CA LEU A 137 10.10 -17.68 10.32
C LEU A 137 9.26 -16.41 10.40
N TRP A 138 7.94 -16.52 10.25
CA TRP A 138 7.00 -15.42 10.47
C TRP A 138 7.11 -14.88 11.92
N ASN A 139 7.07 -15.77 12.92
CA ASN A 139 7.21 -15.39 14.33
C ASN A 139 8.59 -14.77 14.63
N GLU A 140 9.67 -15.34 14.08
CA GLU A 140 11.03 -14.80 14.21
C GLU A 140 11.14 -13.39 13.60
N PHE A 141 10.55 -13.18 12.42
CA PHE A 141 10.57 -11.88 11.73
C PHE A 141 9.80 -10.81 12.50
N ASN A 142 8.60 -11.13 13.00
CA ASN A 142 7.85 -10.22 13.87
C ASN A 142 8.59 -9.90 15.16
N SER A 143 9.22 -10.90 15.78
CA SER A 143 10.04 -10.68 16.98
C SER A 143 11.23 -9.74 16.69
N LEU A 144 11.83 -9.83 15.50
CA LEU A 144 12.89 -8.93 15.06
C LEU A 144 12.37 -7.50 14.89
N ILE A 145 11.20 -7.31 14.29
CA ILE A 145 10.55 -6.00 14.11
C ILE A 145 10.23 -5.37 15.47
N GLU A 146 9.61 -6.12 16.38
CA GLU A 146 9.32 -5.69 17.75
C GLU A 146 10.60 -5.32 18.51
N SER A 147 11.68 -6.11 18.37
CA SER A 147 12.96 -5.81 19.01
C SER A 147 13.61 -4.50 18.53
N LYS A 148 13.22 -4.02 17.35
CA LYS A 148 13.63 -2.72 16.79
C LYS A 148 12.72 -1.57 17.25
N GLY A 149 11.73 -1.86 18.10
CA GLY A 149 10.84 -0.89 18.72
C GLY A 149 9.63 -0.50 17.87
N TYR A 150 9.24 -1.34 16.90
CA TYR A 150 8.01 -1.15 16.15
C TYR A 150 6.91 -2.05 16.69
N ASP A 151 5.80 -1.44 17.10
CA ASP A 151 4.58 -2.11 17.51
C ASP A 151 3.48 -1.82 16.49
N TYR A 152 2.79 -2.85 16.02
CA TYR A 152 1.67 -2.67 15.10
C TYR A 152 0.53 -1.91 15.78
N PRO A 153 0.09 -0.77 15.23
CA PRO A 153 -0.91 0.05 15.88
C PRO A 153 -2.29 -0.61 15.82
N GLN A 154 -3.01 -0.60 16.94
CA GLN A 154 -4.45 -0.90 16.91
C GLN A 154 -5.19 0.32 16.38
N GLN A 155 -5.70 0.20 15.15
CA GLN A 155 -6.37 1.30 14.48
C GLN A 155 -7.85 1.03 14.30
N GLN A 156 -8.66 2.07 14.45
CA GLN A 156 -10.08 2.05 14.13
C GLN A 156 -10.45 3.32 13.38
N LEU A 157 -11.17 3.16 12.27
CA LEU A 157 -11.71 4.28 11.51
C LEU A 157 -13.13 4.58 11.95
N THR A 158 -13.40 5.86 12.21
CA THR A 158 -14.76 6.37 12.38
C THR A 158 -15.18 7.03 11.07
N ILE A 159 -16.04 6.38 10.31
CA ILE A 159 -16.59 6.93 9.07
C ILE A 159 -17.46 8.15 9.39
N ASP A 160 -17.13 9.29 8.77
CA ASP A 160 -17.80 10.57 9.04
C ASP A 160 -18.77 11.03 7.93
N TRP A 161 -18.87 10.28 6.82
CA TRP A 161 -19.88 10.48 5.79
C TRP A 161 -21.05 9.51 5.92
N LYS A 162 -22.26 9.97 5.62
CA LYS A 162 -23.50 9.18 5.72
C LYS A 162 -24.16 8.92 4.38
N SER A 163 -23.72 9.58 3.32
CA SER A 163 -24.34 9.48 2.00
C SER A 163 -23.35 9.69 0.86
N LYS A 164 -23.75 9.19 -0.32
CA LYS A 164 -23.07 9.44 -1.60
C LYS A 164 -22.97 10.96 -1.91
N ASP A 165 -23.94 11.78 -1.50
CA ASP A 165 -23.91 13.24 -1.70
C ASP A 165 -22.86 13.96 -0.85
N GLU A 166 -22.60 13.49 0.38
CA GLU A 166 -21.52 14.03 1.22
C GLU A 166 -20.14 13.69 0.64
N LEU A 167 -19.97 12.45 0.15
CA LEU A 167 -18.76 12.04 -0.58
C LEU A 167 -18.54 12.87 -1.86
N LYS A 168 -19.60 13.13 -2.62
CA LYS A 168 -19.58 14.03 -3.78
C LYS A 168 -19.12 15.45 -3.43
N ALA A 169 -19.58 15.97 -2.29
CA ALA A 169 -19.20 17.30 -1.84
C ALA A 169 -17.74 17.34 -1.35
N LYS A 170 -17.27 16.27 -0.68
CA LYS A 170 -15.88 16.14 -0.21
C LYS A 170 -14.89 15.92 -1.35
N PHE A 171 -15.24 15.11 -2.34
CA PHE A 171 -14.35 14.68 -3.43
C PHE A 171 -14.99 14.95 -4.81
N PRO A 172 -15.17 16.22 -5.20
CA PRO A 172 -15.90 16.58 -6.40
C PRO A 172 -15.25 16.09 -7.70
N LYS A 173 -13.92 16.01 -7.79
CA LYS A 173 -13.22 15.51 -8.99
C LYS A 173 -13.36 14.00 -9.12
N LEU A 174 -13.13 13.27 -8.03
CA LEU A 174 -13.31 11.81 -7.98
C LEU A 174 -14.75 11.45 -8.30
N TRP A 175 -15.70 12.14 -7.68
CA TRP A 175 -17.11 11.90 -7.95
C TRP A 175 -17.47 12.13 -9.42
N LYS A 176 -16.94 13.21 -10.02
CA LYS A 176 -17.18 13.51 -11.44
C LYS A 176 -16.65 12.41 -12.35
N ARG A 177 -15.50 11.81 -12.05
CA ARG A 177 -14.87 10.78 -12.88
C ARG A 177 -15.43 9.38 -12.61
N PHE A 178 -15.43 8.95 -11.35
CA PHE A 178 -15.72 7.57 -10.96
C PHE A 178 -17.10 7.37 -10.33
N GLY A 179 -17.79 8.43 -9.87
CA GLY A 179 -19.04 8.30 -9.10
C GLY A 179 -20.20 7.60 -9.82
N ASN A 180 -20.18 7.53 -11.16
CA ASN A 180 -21.15 6.75 -11.97
C ASN A 180 -20.50 5.59 -12.74
N LYS A 181 -19.16 5.54 -12.77
CA LYS A 181 -18.35 4.57 -13.51
C LYS A 181 -17.12 4.22 -12.66
N PRO A 182 -17.34 3.53 -11.53
CA PRO A 182 -16.26 3.10 -10.66
C PRO A 182 -15.37 2.08 -11.38
N LEU A 183 -14.15 1.91 -10.88
CA LEU A 183 -13.19 0.90 -11.35
C LEU A 183 -13.42 -0.47 -10.69
N GLY A 184 -14.11 -0.51 -9.55
CA GLY A 184 -14.48 -1.75 -8.86
C GLY A 184 -15.58 -2.52 -9.59
N TYR A 185 -15.72 -3.81 -9.24
CA TYR A 185 -16.63 -4.78 -9.84
C TYR A 185 -18.08 -4.67 -9.36
#